data_AF-A0A7Y5T4R0-F1
#
_entry.id   AF-A0A7Y5T4R0-F1
#
_cell.length_a   1.000
_cell.length_b   1.000
_cell.length_c   1.000
_cell.angle_alpha   90.00
_cell.angle_beta   90.00
_cell.angle_gamma   90.00
#
_symmetry.space_group_name_H-M   'P 1'
#
loop_
_entity.id
_entity.type
_entity.pdbx_description
1 polymer ?
#
loop_
_entity_poly.entity_id
_entity_poly.type
_entity_poly.pdbx_seq_one_letter_code
_entity_poly.pdbx_strand_id
1 'polypeptide(L)'
;MPPRTGLLDPVSEQVETTLLRAIAVLRFVVATYAVVLNVARWREFEHPAAGWVVIGVIVVWTFVATWAYDAPRRRGLPLLVADFAVAAATLLATPYVESEAMLDRHASTLPSFWVMAPVLAWAVLRGWPGGIAAAVLMSLLDLSVRTVRTGTTWGNIFLLLLAAGVVGYCATQIREATEARAQAERVAAQLAERARLARAVHDGVLQVLALVQRRGRELGGEAAELGRMAGEQEVALRALVQGSSGEPLPATPDGAVDVAAAIGRVQSATVTVSAPAGP
;
A
#
# COMPACT_ATOMS: atom_id res chain seq x y z
N MET A 1 -10.60 18.56 -8.69
CA MET A 1 -9.65 17.42 -8.63
C MET A 1 -8.26 18.00 -8.76
N PRO A 2 -7.48 18.15 -7.68
CA PRO A 2 -6.20 18.85 -7.76
C PRO A 2 -5.18 18.01 -8.57
N PRO A 3 -4.24 18.66 -9.26
CA PRO A 3 -3.27 17.97 -10.11
C PRO A 3 -2.30 17.17 -9.24
N ARG A 4 -2.28 15.84 -9.41
CA ARG A 4 -1.27 14.93 -8.83
C ARG A 4 0.10 15.22 -9.46
N THR A 5 0.77 16.25 -8.99
CA THR A 5 2.20 16.49 -9.22
C THR A 5 2.91 16.32 -7.88
N GLY A 6 2.91 15.09 -7.39
CA GLY A 6 3.66 14.68 -6.21
C GLY A 6 4.38 13.39 -6.58
N LEU A 7 5.70 13.36 -6.41
CA LEU A 7 6.45 12.11 -6.32
C LEU A 7 5.64 11.18 -5.39
N LEU A 8 5.21 10.02 -5.89
CA LEU A 8 4.56 9.05 -5.02
C LEU A 8 5.52 8.72 -3.86
N ASP A 9 4.99 8.51 -2.66
CA ASP A 9 5.80 7.95 -1.58
C ASP A 9 6.45 6.65 -2.10
N PRO A 10 7.74 6.40 -1.85
CA PRO A 10 8.49 5.29 -2.48
C PRO A 10 7.86 3.92 -2.21
N VAL A 11 7.12 3.79 -1.12
CA VAL A 11 6.40 2.57 -0.77
C VAL A 11 5.16 2.34 -1.66
N SER A 12 4.40 3.39 -1.97
CA SER A 12 3.27 3.32 -2.89
C SER A 12 3.73 2.97 -4.31
N GLU A 13 4.87 3.52 -4.73
CA GLU A 13 5.52 3.20 -6.01
C GLU A 13 5.96 1.72 -6.11
N GLN A 14 6.43 1.15 -4.99
CA GLN A 14 6.80 -0.26 -4.92
C GLN A 14 5.59 -1.19 -5.04
N VAL A 15 4.48 -0.86 -4.38
CA VAL A 15 3.20 -1.60 -4.50
C VAL A 15 2.73 -1.60 -5.94
N GLU A 16 2.67 -0.42 -6.58
CA GLU A 16 2.25 -0.31 -7.99
C GLU A 16 3.16 -1.10 -8.92
N THR A 17 4.47 -1.05 -8.71
CA THR A 17 5.43 -1.81 -9.50
C THR A 17 5.21 -3.32 -9.37
N THR A 18 4.92 -3.80 -8.16
CA THR A 18 4.64 -5.22 -7.90
C THR A 18 3.37 -5.67 -8.62
N LEU A 19 2.28 -4.88 -8.52
CA LEU A 19 1.03 -5.16 -9.20
C LEU A 19 1.17 -5.13 -10.74
N LEU A 20 1.92 -4.16 -11.28
CA LEU A 20 2.16 -4.06 -12.73
C LEU A 20 3.04 -5.20 -13.25
N ARG A 21 3.99 -5.72 -12.45
CA ARG A 21 4.73 -6.94 -12.79
C ARG A 21 3.83 -8.16 -12.86
N ALA A 22 2.89 -8.30 -11.92
CA ALA A 22 1.89 -9.37 -11.98
C ALA A 22 1.01 -9.24 -13.24
N ILE A 23 0.59 -8.02 -13.60
CA ILE A 23 -0.12 -7.76 -14.85
C ILE A 23 0.76 -8.08 -16.07
N ALA A 24 2.06 -7.81 -16.04
CA ALA A 24 2.96 -8.16 -17.14
C ALA A 24 3.00 -9.69 -17.35
N VAL A 25 3.11 -10.48 -16.27
CA VAL A 25 3.05 -11.95 -16.36
C VAL A 25 1.71 -12.40 -16.93
N LEU A 26 0.59 -11.89 -16.39
CA LEU A 26 -0.74 -12.16 -16.92
C LEU A 26 -0.80 -11.85 -18.43
N ARG A 27 -0.27 -10.70 -18.85
CA ARG A 27 -0.27 -10.24 -20.23
C ARG A 27 0.43 -11.21 -21.17
N PHE A 28 1.58 -11.76 -20.77
CA PHE A 28 2.26 -12.81 -21.55
C PHE A 28 1.43 -14.08 -21.64
N VAL A 29 0.77 -14.50 -20.55
CA VAL A 29 -0.11 -15.69 -20.57
C VAL A 29 -1.26 -15.50 -21.54
N VAL A 30 -1.99 -14.39 -21.45
CA VAL A 30 -3.15 -14.13 -22.33
C VAL A 30 -2.73 -13.80 -23.77
N ALA A 31 -1.54 -13.22 -24.00
CA ALA A 31 -0.98 -13.04 -25.33
C ALA A 31 -0.64 -14.39 -25.97
N THR A 32 -0.01 -15.30 -25.21
CA THR A 32 0.31 -16.66 -25.66
C THR A 32 -0.97 -17.41 -26.01
N TYR A 33 -1.99 -17.33 -25.15
CA TYR A 33 -3.30 -17.91 -25.43
C TYR A 33 -3.92 -17.36 -26.72
N ALA A 34 -3.91 -16.03 -26.91
CA ALA A 34 -4.42 -15.41 -28.12
C ALA A 34 -3.65 -15.87 -29.37
N VAL A 35 -2.31 -15.93 -29.31
CA VAL A 35 -1.48 -16.42 -30.43
C VAL A 35 -1.84 -17.87 -30.77
N VAL A 36 -1.82 -18.77 -29.78
CA VAL A 36 -2.12 -20.20 -29.99
C VAL A 36 -3.51 -20.39 -30.58
N LEU A 37 -4.51 -19.69 -30.04
CA LEU A 37 -5.88 -19.74 -30.51
C LEU A 37 -6.01 -19.31 -31.97
N ASN A 38 -5.38 -18.19 -32.35
CA ASN A 38 -5.43 -17.68 -33.72
C ASN A 38 -4.63 -18.55 -34.70
N VAL A 39 -3.50 -19.12 -34.27
CA VAL A 39 -2.69 -20.07 -35.06
C VAL A 39 -3.42 -21.41 -35.26
N ALA A 40 -4.38 -21.78 -34.40
CA ALA A 40 -5.19 -22.97 -34.64
C ALA A 40 -6.24 -22.75 -35.75
N ARG A 41 -6.72 -21.52 -35.91
CA ARG A 41 -7.88 -21.17 -36.74
C ARG A 41 -7.58 -20.29 -37.97
N TRP A 42 -6.32 -19.93 -38.20
CA TRP A 42 -5.95 -18.94 -39.23
C TRP A 42 -6.41 -19.28 -40.66
N ARG A 43 -6.64 -20.57 -40.94
CA ARG A 43 -7.14 -21.03 -42.26
C ARG A 43 -8.57 -20.63 -42.54
N GLU A 44 -9.33 -20.28 -41.50
CA GLU A 44 -10.72 -19.84 -41.60
C GLU A 44 -10.85 -18.31 -41.67
N PHE A 45 -9.73 -17.57 -41.56
CA PHE A 45 -9.71 -16.12 -41.73
C PHE A 45 -10.01 -15.74 -43.17
N GLU A 46 -10.85 -14.73 -43.35
CA GLU A 46 -11.14 -14.14 -44.65
C GLU A 46 -9.93 -13.35 -45.17
N HIS A 47 -9.24 -12.66 -44.27
CA HIS A 47 -8.01 -11.91 -44.56
C HIS A 47 -6.82 -12.40 -43.70
N PRO A 48 -6.18 -13.54 -44.04
CA PRO A 48 -5.11 -14.13 -43.22
C PRO A 48 -3.92 -13.21 -42.96
N ALA A 49 -3.52 -12.40 -43.96
CA ALA A 49 -2.41 -11.46 -43.83
C ALA A 49 -2.71 -10.39 -42.76
N ALA A 50 -3.93 -9.85 -42.73
CA ALA A 50 -4.35 -8.90 -41.72
C ALA A 50 -4.39 -9.54 -40.32
N GLY A 51 -4.82 -10.79 -40.22
CA GLY A 51 -4.76 -11.56 -38.97
C GLY A 51 -3.34 -11.68 -38.41
N TRP A 52 -2.36 -12.03 -39.25
CA TRP A 52 -0.96 -12.09 -38.83
C TRP A 52 -0.40 -10.73 -38.41
N VAL A 53 -0.81 -9.64 -39.06
CA VAL A 53 -0.44 -8.28 -38.63
C VAL A 53 -0.98 -7.99 -37.24
N VAL A 54 -2.25 -8.28 -36.96
CA VAL A 54 -2.86 -8.07 -35.64
C VAL A 54 -2.18 -8.92 -34.56
N ILE A 55 -1.88 -10.19 -34.85
CA ILE A 55 -1.14 -11.07 -33.93
C ILE A 55 0.26 -10.49 -33.66
N GLY A 56 0.96 -10.01 -34.69
CA GLY A 56 2.23 -9.32 -34.56
C GLY A 56 2.14 -8.08 -33.66
N VAL A 57 1.09 -7.27 -33.82
CA VAL A 57 0.82 -6.12 -32.96
C VAL A 57 0.60 -6.55 -31.50
N ILE A 58 -0.19 -7.59 -31.23
CA ILE A 58 -0.40 -8.11 -29.87
C ILE A 58 0.93 -8.52 -29.23
N VAL A 59 1.78 -9.24 -29.96
CA VAL A 59 3.10 -9.69 -29.46
C VAL A 59 4.02 -8.51 -29.21
N VAL A 60 4.23 -7.65 -30.21
CA VAL A 60 5.12 -6.47 -30.08
C VAL A 60 4.63 -5.55 -28.98
N TRP A 61 3.33 -5.26 -28.94
CA TRP A 61 2.75 -4.39 -27.93
C TRP A 61 2.84 -4.98 -26.52
N THR A 62 2.80 -6.31 -26.38
CA THR A 62 3.04 -6.96 -25.08
C THR A 62 4.43 -6.61 -24.56
N PHE A 63 5.48 -6.72 -25.38
CA PHE A 63 6.84 -6.32 -24.97
C PHE A 63 6.97 -4.81 -24.72
N VAL A 64 6.40 -3.98 -25.59
CA VAL A 64 6.42 -2.51 -25.46
C VAL A 64 5.73 -2.08 -24.17
N ALA A 65 4.54 -2.64 -23.88
CA ALA A 65 3.79 -2.33 -22.66
C ALA A 65 4.56 -2.79 -21.42
N THR A 66 5.11 -4.02 -21.40
CA THR A 66 5.92 -4.51 -20.28
C THR A 66 7.10 -3.59 -19.99
N TRP A 67 7.83 -3.16 -21.02
CA TRP A 67 8.93 -2.20 -20.87
C TRP A 67 8.45 -0.81 -20.42
N ALA A 68 7.36 -0.31 -20.99
CA ALA A 68 6.84 1.01 -20.69
C ALA A 68 6.31 1.12 -19.24
N TYR A 69 5.64 0.08 -18.73
CA TYR A 69 5.13 0.06 -17.37
C TYR A 69 6.21 -0.19 -16.30
N ASP A 70 7.38 -0.73 -16.67
CA ASP A 70 8.46 -0.94 -15.70
C ASP A 70 8.99 0.39 -15.14
N ALA A 71 9.08 1.43 -15.97
CA ALA A 71 9.56 2.75 -15.57
C ALA A 71 8.43 3.64 -14.96
N PRO A 72 8.50 4.01 -13.67
CA PRO A 72 7.45 4.77 -12.99
C PRO A 72 7.12 6.12 -13.64
N ARG A 73 8.14 6.81 -14.17
CA ARG A 73 8.01 8.10 -14.88
C ARG A 73 7.10 8.05 -16.11
N ARG A 74 6.84 6.85 -16.66
CA ARG A 74 6.06 6.66 -17.88
C ARG A 74 4.63 6.23 -17.62
N ARG A 75 4.27 5.92 -16.36
CA ARG A 75 2.95 5.42 -15.93
C ARG A 75 1.87 6.52 -15.90
N GLY A 76 1.89 7.40 -16.89
CA GLY A 76 0.93 8.49 -17.05
C GLY A 76 -0.31 8.08 -17.83
N LEU A 77 -1.29 9.00 -17.87
CA LEU A 77 -2.50 8.85 -18.67
C LEU A 77 -2.23 8.55 -20.16
N PRO A 78 -1.20 9.15 -20.82
CA PRO A 78 -0.95 8.85 -22.23
C PRO A 78 -0.63 7.38 -22.50
N LEU A 79 0.13 6.73 -21.62
CA LEU A 79 0.45 5.30 -21.75
C LEU A 79 -0.80 4.44 -21.57
N LEU A 80 -1.60 4.74 -20.53
CA LEU A 80 -2.86 4.04 -20.27
C LEU A 80 -3.86 4.14 -21.43
N VAL A 81 -3.97 5.33 -22.04
CA VAL A 81 -4.84 5.57 -23.19
C VAL A 81 -4.30 4.85 -24.44
N ALA A 82 -3.00 4.95 -24.72
CA ALA A 82 -2.39 4.24 -25.85
C ALA A 82 -2.54 2.72 -25.71
N ASP A 83 -2.32 2.20 -24.51
CA ASP A 83 -2.44 0.77 -24.20
C ASP A 83 -3.86 0.25 -24.40
N PHE A 84 -4.85 1.02 -23.94
CA PHE A 84 -6.25 0.72 -24.18
C PHE A 84 -6.63 0.84 -25.66
N ALA A 85 -6.15 1.89 -26.35
CA ALA A 85 -6.46 2.14 -27.75
C ALA A 85 -5.93 1.03 -28.66
N VAL A 86 -4.72 0.50 -28.39
CA VAL A 86 -4.18 -0.63 -29.15
C VAL A 86 -5.05 -1.87 -28.95
N ALA A 87 -5.43 -2.19 -27.71
CA ALA A 87 -6.34 -3.30 -27.46
C ALA A 87 -7.71 -3.14 -28.14
N ALA A 88 -8.29 -1.94 -28.05
CA ALA A 88 -9.53 -1.60 -28.74
C ALA A 88 -9.39 -1.74 -30.26
N ALA A 89 -8.29 -1.28 -30.86
CA ALA A 89 -8.04 -1.40 -32.29
C ALA A 89 -7.92 -2.87 -32.73
N THR A 90 -7.19 -3.70 -31.97
CA THR A 90 -7.09 -5.14 -32.27
C THR A 90 -8.44 -5.86 -32.16
N LEU A 91 -9.30 -5.43 -31.22
CA LEU A 91 -10.66 -5.94 -31.07
C LEU A 91 -11.55 -5.53 -32.25
N LEU A 92 -11.54 -4.26 -32.62
CA LEU A 92 -12.31 -3.71 -33.74
C LEU A 92 -11.82 -4.18 -35.11
N ALA A 93 -10.61 -4.73 -35.22
CA ALA A 93 -10.11 -5.39 -36.42
C ALA A 93 -10.70 -6.79 -36.63
N THR A 94 -11.29 -7.41 -35.59
CA THR A 94 -11.87 -8.77 -35.67
C THR A 94 -12.84 -8.97 -36.84
N PRO A 95 -13.87 -8.13 -37.07
CA PRO A 95 -14.84 -8.37 -38.12
C PRO A 95 -14.28 -8.15 -39.53
N TYR A 96 -13.09 -7.53 -39.66
CA TYR A 96 -12.40 -7.40 -40.95
C TYR A 96 -11.55 -8.65 -41.27
N VAL A 97 -11.03 -9.33 -40.25
CA VAL A 97 -10.16 -10.49 -40.42
C VAL A 97 -10.94 -11.80 -40.44
N GLU A 98 -11.92 -11.92 -39.54
CA GLU A 98 -12.74 -13.12 -39.38
C GLU A 98 -13.90 -13.12 -40.38
N SER A 99 -14.21 -14.29 -40.96
CA SER A 99 -15.36 -14.44 -41.85
C SER A 99 -16.69 -14.37 -41.08
N GLU A 100 -17.77 -13.99 -41.76
CA GLU A 100 -19.13 -13.93 -41.16
C GLU A 100 -19.51 -15.25 -40.46
N ALA A 101 -19.15 -16.39 -41.05
CA ALA A 101 -19.40 -17.71 -40.46
C ALA A 101 -18.66 -17.93 -39.12
N MET A 102 -17.50 -17.31 -38.90
CA MET A 102 -16.79 -17.37 -37.62
C MET A 102 -17.45 -16.48 -36.56
N LEU A 103 -17.89 -15.29 -36.97
CA LEU A 103 -18.59 -14.34 -36.10
C LEU A 103 -19.90 -14.96 -35.59
N ASP A 104 -20.64 -15.63 -36.47
CA ASP A 104 -21.92 -16.28 -36.14
C ASP A 104 -21.76 -17.54 -35.29
N ARG A 105 -20.63 -18.25 -35.41
CA ARG A 105 -20.32 -19.43 -34.59
C ARG A 105 -19.77 -19.10 -33.21
N HIS A 106 -19.77 -17.82 -32.81
CA HIS A 106 -19.27 -17.35 -31.51
C HIS A 106 -17.76 -17.58 -31.34
N ALA A 107 -16.99 -17.45 -32.41
CA ALA A 107 -15.55 -17.53 -32.28
C ALA A 107 -15.02 -16.43 -31.35
N SER A 108 -13.94 -16.73 -30.64
CA SER A 108 -13.28 -15.72 -29.80
C SER A 108 -12.77 -14.57 -30.67
N THR A 109 -12.80 -13.34 -30.18
CA THR A 109 -12.24 -12.22 -30.94
C THR A 109 -10.73 -12.37 -31.09
N LEU A 110 -10.13 -11.67 -32.06
CA LEU A 110 -8.68 -11.74 -32.32
C LEU A 110 -7.82 -11.56 -31.05
N PRO A 111 -8.01 -10.51 -30.22
CA PRO A 111 -7.23 -10.37 -29.00
C PRO A 111 -7.68 -11.32 -27.87
N SER A 112 -8.86 -11.93 -27.97
CA SER A 112 -9.40 -12.83 -26.94
C SER A 112 -9.31 -12.21 -25.53
N PHE A 113 -8.80 -12.92 -24.53
CA PHE A 113 -8.60 -12.40 -23.17
C PHE A 113 -7.50 -11.34 -23.04
N TRP A 114 -6.69 -11.08 -24.07
CA TRP A 114 -5.58 -10.11 -24.00
C TRP A 114 -6.05 -8.68 -23.68
N VAL A 115 -7.29 -8.34 -24.06
CA VAL A 115 -7.91 -7.03 -23.75
C VAL A 115 -8.07 -6.76 -22.25
N MET A 116 -7.98 -7.78 -21.40
CA MET A 116 -8.09 -7.59 -19.95
C MET A 116 -6.86 -6.88 -19.37
N ALA A 117 -5.68 -7.06 -19.96
CA ALA A 117 -4.44 -6.49 -19.45
C ALA A 117 -4.48 -4.95 -19.34
N PRO A 118 -4.86 -4.18 -20.38
CA PRO A 118 -4.97 -2.72 -20.25
C PRO A 118 -6.09 -2.30 -19.30
N VAL A 119 -7.21 -3.05 -19.23
CA VAL A 119 -8.30 -2.76 -18.28
C VAL A 119 -7.81 -2.89 -16.84
N LEU A 120 -7.05 -3.94 -16.53
CA LEU A 120 -6.46 -4.14 -15.20
C LEU A 120 -5.36 -3.11 -14.91
N ALA A 121 -4.61 -2.66 -15.91
CA ALA A 121 -3.65 -1.57 -15.74
C ALA A 121 -4.35 -0.26 -15.33
N TRP A 122 -5.50 0.05 -15.93
CA TRP A 122 -6.37 1.15 -15.50
C TRP A 122 -6.88 0.95 -14.06
N ALA A 123 -7.30 -0.26 -13.71
CA ALA A 123 -7.76 -0.58 -12.35
C ALA A 123 -6.65 -0.36 -11.31
N VAL A 124 -5.42 -0.79 -11.60
CA VAL A 124 -4.28 -0.59 -10.72
C VAL A 124 -3.94 0.90 -10.59
N LEU A 125 -3.73 1.62 -11.70
CA LEU A 125 -3.21 2.99 -11.66
C LEU A 125 -4.26 4.09 -11.36
N ARG A 126 -5.52 3.84 -11.67
CA ARG A 126 -6.63 4.80 -11.48
C ARG A 126 -7.63 4.35 -10.41
N GLY A 127 -7.39 3.20 -9.78
CA GLY A 127 -8.28 2.60 -8.79
C GLY A 127 -9.53 2.00 -9.43
N TRP A 128 -10.44 1.55 -8.57
CA TRP A 128 -11.67 0.88 -9.00
C TRP A 128 -12.56 1.71 -9.96
N PRO A 129 -12.72 3.05 -9.85
CA PRO A 129 -13.58 3.79 -10.78
C PRO A 129 -12.97 3.81 -12.19
N GLY A 130 -11.64 3.95 -12.28
CA GLY A 130 -10.92 3.90 -13.56
C GLY A 130 -10.93 2.51 -14.19
N GLY A 131 -10.77 1.47 -13.38
CA GLY A 131 -10.90 0.08 -13.82
C GLY A 131 -12.29 -0.25 -14.37
N ILE A 132 -13.35 0.11 -13.63
CA ILE A 132 -14.73 -0.09 -14.07
C ILE A 132 -15.04 0.70 -15.34
N ALA A 133 -14.62 1.96 -15.42
CA ALA A 133 -14.81 2.76 -16.64
C ALA A 133 -14.14 2.12 -17.87
N ALA A 134 -12.90 1.63 -17.74
CA ALA A 134 -12.20 0.92 -18.80
C ALA A 134 -12.90 -0.40 -19.17
N ALA A 135 -13.35 -1.17 -18.18
CA ALA A 135 -14.06 -2.43 -18.40
C ALA A 135 -15.40 -2.22 -19.13
N VAL A 136 -16.18 -1.22 -18.72
CA VAL A 136 -17.44 -0.85 -19.40
C VAL A 136 -17.17 -0.46 -20.85
N LEU A 137 -16.19 0.42 -21.09
CA LEU A 137 -15.86 0.86 -22.44
C LEU A 137 -15.40 -0.31 -23.32
N MET A 138 -14.52 -1.18 -22.81
CA MET A 138 -14.06 -2.35 -23.55
C MET A 138 -15.21 -3.32 -23.84
N SER A 139 -16.13 -3.51 -22.89
CA SER A 139 -17.31 -4.35 -23.07
C SER A 139 -18.26 -3.80 -24.14
N LEU A 140 -18.44 -2.48 -24.21
CA LEU A 140 -19.24 -1.84 -25.27
C LEU A 140 -18.61 -2.06 -26.66
N LEU A 141 -17.29 -1.94 -26.76
CA LEU A 141 -16.57 -2.23 -28.00
C LEU A 141 -16.69 -3.71 -28.39
N ASP A 142 -16.55 -4.62 -27.43
CA ASP A 142 -16.74 -6.07 -27.67
C ASP A 142 -18.16 -6.37 -28.15
N LEU A 143 -19.18 -5.73 -27.56
CA LEU A 143 -20.58 -5.86 -27.99
C LEU A 143 -20.85 -5.31 -29.40
N SER A 144 -20.09 -4.31 -29.84
CA SER A 144 -20.26 -3.71 -31.17
C SER A 144 -19.77 -4.62 -32.31
N VAL A 145 -18.84 -5.53 -31.99
CA VAL A 145 -18.24 -6.45 -32.97
C VAL A 145 -18.99 -7.78 -33.06
N ARG A 146 -19.79 -8.13 -32.05
CA ARG A 146 -20.51 -9.42 -31.99
C ARG A 146 -21.86 -9.36 -32.70
N THR A 147 -22.10 -10.30 -33.61
CA THR A 147 -23.41 -10.51 -34.28
C THR A 147 -24.40 -11.24 -33.37
N VAL A 148 -23.93 -12.17 -32.54
CA VAL A 148 -24.75 -12.95 -31.59
C VAL A 148 -24.24 -12.77 -30.16
N ARG A 149 -25.18 -12.57 -29.20
CA ARG A 149 -24.89 -12.37 -27.77
C ARG A 149 -25.37 -13.56 -26.97
N THR A 150 -24.45 -14.32 -26.38
CA THR A 150 -24.75 -15.52 -25.60
C THR A 150 -24.45 -15.35 -24.11
N GLY A 151 -24.86 -16.33 -23.30
CA GLY A 151 -24.55 -16.36 -21.86
C GLY A 151 -23.05 -16.29 -21.56
N THR A 152 -22.19 -16.83 -22.44
CA THR A 152 -20.73 -16.72 -22.29
C THR A 152 -20.22 -15.30 -22.51
N THR A 153 -20.80 -14.54 -23.45
CA THR A 153 -20.51 -13.11 -23.63
C THR A 153 -20.83 -12.32 -22.36
N TRP A 154 -22.03 -12.50 -21.82
CA TRP A 154 -22.44 -11.84 -20.57
C TRP A 154 -21.57 -12.27 -19.39
N GLY A 155 -21.22 -13.55 -19.30
CA GLY A 155 -20.31 -14.07 -18.29
C GLY A 155 -18.92 -13.43 -18.38
N ASN A 156 -18.34 -13.31 -19.57
CA ASN A 156 -17.03 -12.69 -19.77
C ASN A 156 -17.03 -11.20 -19.42
N ILE A 157 -18.09 -10.47 -19.79
CA ILE A 157 -18.26 -9.05 -19.43
C ILE A 157 -18.39 -8.89 -17.92
N PHE A 158 -19.23 -9.72 -17.29
CA PHE A 158 -19.37 -9.74 -15.85
C PHE A 158 -18.04 -10.02 -15.15
N LEU A 159 -17.30 -11.03 -15.60
CA LEU A 159 -15.97 -11.37 -15.06
C LEU A 159 -14.96 -10.24 -15.27
N LEU A 160 -14.98 -9.55 -16.41
CA LEU A 160 -14.09 -8.42 -16.66
C LEU A 160 -14.40 -7.24 -15.74
N LEU A 161 -15.69 -6.90 -15.57
CA LEU A 161 -16.14 -5.86 -14.65
C LEU A 161 -15.79 -6.22 -13.20
N LEU A 162 -16.05 -7.45 -12.80
CA LEU A 162 -15.74 -7.95 -11.46
C LEU A 162 -14.23 -7.91 -11.22
N ALA A 163 -13.42 -8.40 -12.15
CA ALA A 163 -11.97 -8.38 -12.05
C ALA A 163 -11.44 -6.94 -11.95
N ALA A 164 -11.90 -6.03 -12.81
CA ALA A 164 -11.49 -4.63 -12.78
C ALA A 164 -11.89 -3.93 -11.46
N GLY A 165 -13.10 -4.20 -10.96
CA GLY A 165 -13.58 -3.67 -9.69
C GLY A 165 -12.78 -4.19 -8.50
N VAL A 166 -12.64 -5.52 -8.37
CA VAL A 166 -11.92 -6.16 -7.26
C VAL A 166 -10.44 -5.80 -7.28
N VAL A 167 -9.77 -5.92 -8.42
CA VAL A 167 -8.33 -5.56 -8.53
C VAL A 167 -8.13 -4.09 -8.24
N GLY A 168 -8.99 -3.20 -8.77
CA GLY A 168 -8.89 -1.76 -8.51
C GLY A 168 -9.18 -1.38 -7.05
N TYR A 169 -10.09 -2.11 -6.38
CA TYR A 169 -10.38 -1.93 -4.96
C TYR A 169 -9.22 -2.41 -4.09
N CYS A 170 -8.73 -3.63 -4.32
CA CYS A 170 -7.57 -4.19 -3.62
C CYS A 170 -6.32 -3.32 -3.80
N ALA A 171 -6.05 -2.84 -5.03
CA ALA A 171 -4.92 -1.94 -5.27
C ALA A 171 -5.03 -0.63 -4.47
N THR A 172 -6.24 -0.09 -4.35
CA THR A 172 -6.50 1.12 -3.55
C THR A 172 -6.31 0.84 -2.06
N GLN A 173 -6.87 -0.26 -1.55
CA GLN A 173 -6.72 -0.65 -0.15
C GLN A 173 -5.26 -0.94 0.24
N ILE A 174 -4.49 -1.62 -0.61
CA ILE A 174 -3.08 -1.90 -0.35
C ILE A 174 -2.29 -0.59 -0.28
N ARG A 175 -2.54 0.37 -1.17
CA ARG A 175 -1.90 1.69 -1.11
C ARG A 175 -2.22 2.42 0.20
N GLU A 176 -3.50 2.54 0.53
CA GLU A 176 -3.95 3.21 1.76
C GLU A 176 -3.35 2.59 3.02
N ALA A 177 -3.34 1.25 3.10
CA ALA A 177 -2.74 0.52 4.22
C ALA A 177 -1.21 0.74 4.31
N THR A 178 -0.54 0.78 3.16
CA THR A 178 0.91 0.97 3.07
C THR A 178 1.31 2.39 3.49
N GLU A 179 0.56 3.40 3.04
CA GLU A 179 0.76 4.80 3.41
C GLU A 179 0.50 5.03 4.90
N ALA A 180 -0.58 4.45 5.44
CA ALA A 180 -0.89 4.51 6.87
C ALA A 180 0.22 3.86 7.72
N ARG A 181 0.76 2.72 7.28
CA ARG A 181 1.87 2.04 7.95
C ARG A 181 3.14 2.88 7.92
N ALA A 182 3.51 3.42 6.75
CA ALA A 182 4.69 4.27 6.62
C ALA A 182 4.60 5.51 7.53
N GLN A 183 3.39 6.09 7.66
CA GLN A 183 3.16 7.21 8.57
C GLN A 183 3.29 6.82 10.04
N ALA A 184 2.75 5.66 10.43
CA ALA A 184 2.88 5.15 11.80
C ALA A 184 4.35 4.88 12.17
N GLU A 185 5.13 4.30 11.24
CA GLU A 185 6.57 4.06 11.44
C GLU A 185 7.35 5.38 11.60
N ARG A 186 7.03 6.42 10.81
CA ARG A 186 7.62 7.76 10.95
C ARG A 186 7.33 8.38 12.32
N VAL A 187 6.09 8.27 12.81
CA VAL A 187 5.70 8.78 14.14
C VAL A 187 6.38 8.00 15.27
N ALA A 188 6.42 6.67 15.17
CA ALA A 188 7.09 5.82 16.15
C ALA A 188 8.58 6.14 16.26
N ALA A 189 9.26 6.37 15.13
CA ALA A 189 10.66 6.78 15.11
C ALA A 189 10.88 8.13 15.82
N GLN A 190 10.00 9.11 15.62
CA GLN A 190 10.07 10.41 16.30
C GLN A 190 9.85 10.29 17.82
N LEU A 191 8.94 9.42 18.25
CA LEU A 191 8.71 9.17 19.68
C LEU A 191 9.89 8.45 20.33
N ALA A 192 10.49 7.47 19.64
CA ALA A 192 11.69 6.79 20.11
C ALA A 192 12.88 7.76 20.25
N GLU A 193 13.03 8.67 19.29
CA GLU A 193 14.03 9.76 19.33
C GLU A 193 13.82 10.66 20.55
N ARG A 194 12.59 11.15 20.75
CA ARG A 194 12.25 11.99 21.90
C ARG A 194 12.49 11.28 23.22
N ALA A 195 12.13 10.01 23.34
CA ALA A 195 12.38 9.21 24.55
C ALA A 195 13.87 8.99 24.80
N ARG A 196 14.69 8.89 23.76
CA ARG A 196 16.15 8.81 23.89
C ARG A 196 16.74 10.14 24.34
N LEU A 197 16.36 11.25 23.71
CA LEU A 197 16.80 12.60 24.08
C LEU A 197 16.38 12.94 25.51
N ALA A 198 15.14 12.63 25.89
CA ALA A 198 14.66 12.79 27.26
C ALA A 198 15.59 12.04 28.23
N ARG A 199 15.84 10.75 28.02
CA ARG A 199 16.75 9.97 28.91
C ARG A 199 18.14 10.61 29.03
N ALA A 200 18.75 10.99 27.91
CA ALA A 200 20.06 11.65 27.93
C ALA A 200 20.07 12.98 28.72
N VAL A 201 19.01 13.78 28.59
CA VAL A 201 18.86 15.04 29.35
C VAL A 201 18.66 14.76 30.84
N HIS A 202 17.80 13.81 31.20
CA HIS A 202 17.56 13.46 32.61
C HIS A 202 18.84 12.92 33.27
N ASP A 203 19.57 12.01 32.61
CA ASP A 203 20.82 11.46 33.12
C ASP A 203 21.90 12.55 33.26
N GLY A 204 22.00 13.45 32.27
CA GLY A 204 22.92 14.58 32.31
C GLY A 204 22.64 15.55 33.46
N VAL A 205 21.36 15.88 33.70
CA VAL A 205 20.96 16.75 34.83
C VAL A 205 21.27 16.08 36.16
N LEU A 206 20.94 14.78 36.33
CA LEU A 206 21.25 14.03 37.53
C LEU A 206 22.78 13.97 37.78
N GLN A 207 23.59 13.79 36.72
CA GLN A 207 25.05 13.79 36.81
C GLN A 207 25.60 15.13 37.27
N VAL A 208 25.06 16.25 36.77
CA VAL A 208 25.47 17.60 37.19
C VAL A 208 25.08 17.87 38.63
N LEU A 209 23.86 17.51 39.06
CA LEU A 209 23.41 17.68 40.44
C LEU A 209 24.28 16.88 41.42
N ALA A 210 24.59 15.63 41.10
CA ALA A 210 25.48 14.80 41.91
C ALA A 210 26.91 15.38 42.01
N LEU A 211 27.43 15.95 40.91
CA LEU A 211 28.73 16.61 40.89
C LEU A 211 28.73 17.87 41.79
N VAL A 212 27.68 18.70 41.70
CA VAL A 212 27.52 19.90 42.53
C VAL A 212 27.41 19.51 44.01
N GLN A 213 26.62 18.48 44.35
CA GLN A 213 26.50 17.98 45.72
C GLN A 213 27.85 17.54 46.28
N ARG A 214 28.62 16.74 45.52
CA ARG A 214 29.96 16.29 45.93
C ARG A 214 30.91 17.46 46.14
N ARG A 215 30.98 18.39 45.16
CA ARG A 215 31.92 19.50 45.21
C ARG A 215 31.58 20.52 46.31
N GLY A 216 30.29 20.75 46.56
CA GLY A 216 29.84 21.60 47.66
C GLY A 216 30.26 21.07 49.04
N ARG A 217 30.21 19.74 49.24
CA ARG A 217 30.71 19.10 50.46
C ARG A 217 32.23 19.26 50.66
N GLU A 218 33.00 19.17 49.58
CA GLU A 218 34.47 19.30 49.62
C GLU A 218 34.94 20.73 49.96
N LEU A 219 34.21 21.75 49.48
CA LEU A 219 34.60 23.16 49.64
C LEU A 219 34.19 23.77 50.99
N GLY A 220 33.12 23.27 51.61
CA GLY A 220 32.64 23.76 52.92
C GLY A 220 31.98 25.15 52.88
N GLY A 221 31.52 25.64 54.03
CA GLY A 221 30.87 26.96 54.16
C GLY A 221 29.53 27.04 53.41
N GLU A 222 29.24 28.19 52.79
CA GLU A 222 28.02 28.40 51.98
C GLU A 222 27.91 27.43 50.81
N ALA A 223 29.04 26.97 50.25
CA ALA A 223 29.05 25.98 49.17
C ALA A 223 28.51 24.60 49.61
N ALA A 224 28.61 24.26 50.91
CA ALA A 224 28.05 23.03 51.45
C ALA A 224 26.52 23.07 51.52
N GLU A 225 25.92 24.23 51.81
CA GLU A 225 24.46 24.40 51.73
C GLU A 225 23.94 24.30 50.30
N LEU A 226 24.63 24.92 49.33
CA LEU A 226 24.31 24.77 47.91
C LEU A 226 24.38 23.31 47.45
N GLY A 227 25.41 22.58 47.90
CA GLY A 227 25.53 21.14 47.65
C GLY A 227 24.38 20.32 48.26
N ARG A 228 23.93 20.66 49.47
CA ARG A 228 22.77 20.01 50.12
C ARG A 228 21.49 20.25 49.30
N MET A 229 21.22 21.49 48.90
CA MET A 229 20.04 21.83 48.08
C MET A 229 20.06 21.12 46.72
N ALA A 230 21.23 20.99 46.08
CA ALA A 230 21.37 20.22 44.84
C ALA A 230 21.01 18.74 45.00
N GLY A 231 21.39 18.13 46.13
CA GLY A 231 21.02 16.73 46.45
C GLY A 231 19.53 16.55 46.70
N GLU A 232 18.87 17.51 47.35
CA GLU A 232 17.41 17.51 47.53
C GLU A 232 16.67 17.60 46.18
N GLN A 233 17.17 18.43 45.26
CA GLN A 233 16.63 18.53 43.91
C GLN A 233 16.85 17.25 43.08
N GLU A 234 17.99 16.55 43.24
CA GLU A 234 18.23 15.27 42.57
C GLU A 234 17.20 14.20 43.00
N VAL A 235 16.93 14.12 44.31
CA VAL A 235 15.94 13.19 44.87
C VAL A 235 14.53 13.54 44.39
N ALA A 236 14.16 14.82 44.41
CA ALA A 236 12.88 15.28 43.90
C ALA A 236 12.69 14.97 42.41
N LEU A 237 13.73 15.17 41.59
CA LEU A 237 13.70 14.86 40.16
C LEU A 237 13.59 13.35 39.89
N ARG A 238 14.31 12.49 40.62
CA ARG A 238 14.16 11.02 40.50
C ARG A 238 12.74 10.57 40.85
N ALA A 239 12.15 11.14 41.90
CA ALA A 239 10.77 10.83 42.29
C ALA A 239 9.75 11.24 41.20
N LEU A 240 10.01 12.35 40.49
CA LEU A 240 9.19 12.81 39.37
C LEU A 240 9.35 11.91 38.13
N VAL A 241 10.59 11.56 37.77
CA VAL A 241 10.91 10.74 36.58
C VAL A 241 10.43 9.30 36.71
N GLN A 242 10.45 8.73 37.92
CA GLN A 242 9.94 7.38 38.17
C GLN A 242 8.40 7.29 38.17
N GLY A 243 7.69 8.40 37.91
CA GLY A 243 6.23 8.41 37.87
C GLY A 243 5.58 8.20 39.24
N SER A 244 6.34 8.29 40.33
CA SER A 244 5.87 8.12 41.71
C SER A 244 4.94 9.25 42.20
N SER A 245 4.64 10.24 41.36
CA SER A 245 3.69 11.31 41.65
C SER A 245 2.28 10.92 41.24
N GLY A 246 1.68 9.99 42.00
CA GLY A 246 0.25 9.94 42.33
C GLY A 246 -0.79 10.19 41.23
N GLU A 247 -0.86 9.33 40.21
CA GLU A 247 -2.11 9.16 39.46
C GLU A 247 -3.13 8.40 40.36
N PRO A 248 -4.38 8.87 40.52
CA PRO A 248 -5.41 8.09 41.21
C PRO A 248 -5.65 6.77 40.46
N LEU A 249 -5.56 5.63 41.15
CA LEU A 249 -5.95 4.36 40.57
C LEU A 249 -7.44 4.45 40.21
N PRO A 250 -7.86 4.08 39.00
CA PRO A 250 -9.29 3.97 38.70
C PRO A 250 -9.90 2.97 39.68
N ALA A 251 -10.88 3.43 40.46
CA ALA A 251 -11.66 2.55 41.30
C ALA A 251 -12.28 1.46 40.41
N THR A 252 -11.94 0.21 40.68
CA THR A 252 -12.62 -0.93 40.06
C THR A 252 -14.12 -0.85 40.41
N PRO A 253 -15.03 -1.24 39.50
CA PRO A 253 -16.47 -1.08 39.70
C PRO A 253 -17.03 -1.70 41.00
N ASP A 254 -16.31 -2.67 41.56
CA ASP A 254 -16.65 -3.40 42.79
C ASP A 254 -16.14 -2.76 44.10
N GLY A 255 -15.50 -1.58 44.05
CA GLY A 255 -14.96 -0.91 45.24
C GLY A 255 -13.72 -1.60 45.85
N ALA A 256 -13.17 -2.62 45.20
CA ALA A 256 -11.90 -3.22 45.56
C ALA A 256 -10.75 -2.24 45.28
N VAL A 257 -9.90 -2.03 46.29
CA VAL A 257 -8.71 -1.18 46.23
C VAL A 257 -7.48 -2.08 46.20
N ASP A 258 -6.58 -1.85 45.25
CA ASP A 258 -5.29 -2.52 45.20
C ASP A 258 -4.40 -2.05 46.36
N VAL A 259 -4.31 -2.90 47.40
CA VAL A 259 -3.55 -2.63 48.62
C VAL A 259 -2.04 -2.64 48.35
N ALA A 260 -1.55 -3.45 47.39
CA ALA A 260 -0.15 -3.46 47.02
C ALA A 260 0.26 -2.12 46.40
N ALA A 261 -0.58 -1.59 45.50
CA ALA A 261 -0.38 -0.27 44.91
C ALA A 261 -0.56 0.88 45.92
N ALA A 262 -1.43 0.72 46.93
CA ALA A 262 -1.59 1.70 48.01
C ALA A 262 -0.38 1.75 48.95
N ILE A 263 0.16 0.58 49.35
CA ILE A 263 1.32 0.49 50.26
C ILE A 263 2.62 0.87 49.54
N GLY A 264 2.73 0.62 48.22
CA GLY A 264 3.85 1.10 47.41
C GLY A 264 4.08 2.62 47.50
N ARG A 265 3.02 3.40 47.77
CA ARG A 265 3.12 4.87 47.96
C ARG A 265 3.81 5.28 49.26
N VAL A 266 3.94 4.36 50.23
CA VAL A 266 4.62 4.59 51.51
C VAL A 266 6.12 4.29 51.41
N GLN A 267 6.59 3.78 50.25
CA GLN A 267 8.01 3.55 49.99
C GLN A 267 8.77 4.88 50.01
N SER A 268 9.83 4.93 50.81
CA SER A 268 10.66 6.12 50.98
C SER A 268 12.12 5.74 51.17
N ALA A 269 13.01 6.73 51.27
CA ALA A 269 14.43 6.49 51.52
C ALA A 269 14.71 5.72 52.83
N THR A 270 13.74 5.66 53.75
CA THR A 270 13.82 4.93 55.03
C THR A 270 12.89 3.72 55.11
N VAL A 271 12.05 3.48 54.11
CA VAL A 271 11.01 2.43 54.13
C VAL A 271 11.03 1.62 52.86
N THR A 272 11.34 0.32 52.98
CA THR A 272 11.31 -0.65 51.86
C THR A 272 10.05 -1.50 51.97
N VAL A 273 9.28 -1.59 50.87
CA VAL A 273 8.06 -2.40 50.79
C VAL A 273 8.31 -3.54 49.82
N SER A 274 7.98 -4.77 50.22
CA SER A 274 7.93 -5.94 49.32
C SER A 274 6.47 -6.38 49.18
N ALA A 275 5.95 -6.34 47.96
CA ALA A 275 4.60 -6.72 47.63
C ALA A 275 4.60 -7.82 46.53
N PRO A 276 3.57 -8.69 46.47
CA PRO A 276 3.46 -9.72 45.45
C PRO A 276 3.32 -9.11 44.04
N ALA A 277 3.81 -9.82 43.02
CA ALA A 277 3.85 -9.36 41.62
C ALA A 277 2.47 -9.32 40.92
N GLY A 278 1.40 -9.68 41.62
CA GLY A 278 0.01 -9.64 41.15
C GLY A 278 -0.97 -9.79 42.33
N PRO A 279 -2.28 -9.63 42.10
CA PRO A 279 -3.31 -9.86 43.11
C PRO A 279 -3.31 -11.32 43.61
#